data_AF-A0A6G1RWX9-F1
#
_entry.id   AF-A0A6G1RWX9-F1
#
_cell.length_a   1.000
_cell.length_b   1.000
_cell.length_c   1.000
_cell.angle_alpha   90.00
_cell.angle_beta   90.00
_cell.angle_gamma   90.00
#
_symmetry.space_group_name_H-M   'P 1'
#
loop_
_entity.id
_entity.type
_entity.pdbx_description
1 polymer ?
#
loop_
_entity_poly.entity_id
_entity_poly.type
_entity_poly.pdbx_seq_one_letter_code
_entity_poly.pdbx_strand_id
1 'polypeptide(L)'
;MEVPTEGKESPALPDGAALPSKSPVQITVLEAQDLKAIKSNVSVTVVCVEYNGAILGDSSRTDVLPNGTAHYNFTTSFECSPDGPNSWGDIVQKPVLLTVMEVLQKEKRQKEKTVPLGQAVVDLLPLLQVFI
;
A
#
# COMPACT_ATOMS: atom_id res chain seq x y z
N MET A 1 -14.24 -52.69 37.91
CA MET A 1 -14.55 -52.80 36.48
C MET A 1 -15.45 -51.63 36.12
N GLU A 2 -14.86 -50.71 35.36
CA GLU A 2 -15.39 -49.63 34.52
C GLU A 2 -16.76 -49.01 34.86
N VAL A 3 -16.70 -47.76 35.33
CA VAL A 3 -17.79 -46.78 35.27
C VAL A 3 -17.52 -45.90 34.04
N PRO A 4 -18.48 -45.66 33.12
CA PRO A 4 -18.20 -44.96 31.86
C PRO A 4 -18.00 -43.46 32.11
N THR A 5 -16.96 -42.89 31.49
CA THR A 5 -16.67 -41.46 31.44
C THR A 5 -17.75 -40.70 30.65
N GLU A 6 -18.40 -39.77 31.34
CA GLU A 6 -19.34 -38.80 30.80
C GLU A 6 -18.64 -37.88 29.79
N GLY A 7 -19.19 -37.82 28.57
CA GLY A 7 -18.75 -36.92 27.53
C GLY A 7 -18.99 -35.48 27.96
N LYS A 8 -17.91 -34.73 28.18
CA LYS A 8 -17.96 -33.29 28.45
C LYS A 8 -18.14 -32.55 27.13
N GLU A 9 -19.40 -32.40 26.72
CA GLU A 9 -19.81 -31.51 25.64
C GLU A 9 -19.41 -30.07 26.01
N SER A 10 -18.53 -29.48 25.20
CA SER A 10 -18.16 -28.07 25.35
C SER A 10 -19.30 -27.20 24.81
N PRO A 11 -19.66 -26.08 25.46
CA PRO A 11 -20.76 -25.26 24.99
C PRO A 11 -20.42 -24.64 23.64
N ALA A 12 -21.25 -24.90 22.64
CA ALA A 12 -21.24 -24.17 21.39
C ALA A 12 -21.50 -22.68 21.67
N LEU A 13 -20.55 -21.83 21.30
CA LEU A 13 -20.74 -20.39 21.29
C LEU A 13 -21.84 -20.04 20.27
N PRO A 14 -22.74 -19.09 20.57
CA PRO A 14 -23.83 -18.76 19.67
C PRO A 14 -23.30 -18.14 18.38
N ASP A 15 -23.74 -18.70 17.25
CA ASP A 15 -23.70 -18.07 15.94
C ASP A 15 -24.38 -16.69 16.01
N GLY A 16 -23.69 -15.65 15.51
CA GLY A 16 -24.36 -14.37 15.23
C GLY A 16 -23.66 -13.08 15.65
N ALA A 17 -22.34 -13.06 15.87
CA ALA A 17 -21.59 -11.81 15.78
C ALA A 17 -20.98 -11.72 14.38
N ALA A 18 -21.61 -10.95 13.48
CA ALA A 18 -20.96 -10.57 12.23
C ALA A 18 -19.65 -9.87 12.61
N LEU A 19 -18.51 -10.51 12.31
CA LEU A 19 -17.21 -9.86 12.43
C LEU A 19 -17.28 -8.54 11.65
N PRO A 20 -16.72 -7.45 12.17
CA PRO A 20 -16.76 -6.18 11.46
C PRO A 20 -16.16 -6.39 10.05
N SER A 21 -16.92 -6.00 9.02
CA SER A 21 -16.61 -6.30 7.64
C SER A 21 -15.26 -5.68 7.23
N LYS A 22 -14.28 -6.53 6.91
CA LYS A 22 -13.02 -6.11 6.30
C LYS A 22 -13.32 -5.49 4.94
N SER A 23 -12.75 -4.32 4.67
CA SER A 23 -12.94 -3.59 3.42
C SER A 23 -11.58 -3.22 2.84
N PRO A 24 -11.26 -3.59 1.60
CA PRO A 24 -9.98 -3.22 1.00
C PRO A 24 -10.00 -1.75 0.58
N VAL A 25 -8.93 -1.04 0.91
CA VAL A 25 -8.61 0.26 0.32
C VAL A 25 -7.64 -0.01 -0.83
N GLN A 26 -8.04 0.35 -2.05
CA GLN A 26 -7.24 0.18 -3.25
C GLN A 26 -6.62 1.52 -3.67
N ILE A 27 -5.34 1.48 -4.04
CA ILE A 27 -4.56 2.63 -4.49
C ILE A 27 -4.04 2.29 -5.88
N THR A 28 -4.39 3.13 -6.85
CA THR A 28 -3.87 3.02 -8.22
C THR A 28 -3.04 4.27 -8.55
N VAL A 29 -1.76 4.06 -8.85
CA VAL A 29 -0.87 5.10 -9.38
C VAL A 29 -0.88 4.99 -10.90
N LEU A 30 -1.49 5.96 -11.56
CA LEU A 30 -1.60 5.98 -13.02
C LEU A 30 -0.30 6.46 -13.66
N GLU A 31 0.13 7.66 -13.32
CA GLU A 31 1.29 8.29 -13.92
C GLU A 31 1.92 9.35 -13.01
N ALA A 32 3.14 9.73 -13.35
CA ALA A 32 3.77 10.97 -12.88
C ALA A 32 4.14 11.83 -14.09
N GLN A 33 4.12 13.15 -13.92
CA GLN A 33 4.41 14.13 -14.97
C GLN A 33 5.54 15.07 -14.51
N ASP A 34 6.13 15.78 -15.48
CA ASP A 34 7.20 16.76 -15.26
C ASP A 34 8.40 16.22 -14.46
N LEU A 35 8.66 14.91 -14.55
CA LEU A 35 9.79 14.28 -13.88
C LEU A 35 11.10 14.79 -14.46
N LYS A 36 11.98 15.24 -13.57
CA LYS A 36 13.33 15.67 -13.90
C LYS A 36 14.30 14.61 -13.39
N ALA A 37 14.95 13.94 -14.33
CA ALA A 37 16.01 12.99 -14.04
C ALA A 37 17.14 13.66 -13.27
N ILE A 38 17.70 13.00 -12.25
CA ILE A 38 18.89 13.50 -11.54
C ILE A 38 20.12 13.41 -12.45
N LYS A 39 20.12 12.45 -13.39
CA LYS A 39 21.13 12.35 -14.46
C LYS A 39 20.50 12.69 -15.80
N SER A 40 21.22 13.46 -16.62
CA SER A 40 20.71 14.09 -17.85
C SER A 40 20.25 13.16 -18.97
N ASN A 41 20.35 11.83 -18.80
CA ASN A 41 20.14 10.87 -19.87
C ASN A 41 19.23 9.74 -19.37
N VAL A 42 18.06 9.56 -20.01
CA VAL A 42 17.08 8.46 -19.85
C VAL A 42 16.90 7.96 -18.42
N SER A 43 15.84 8.44 -17.76
CA SER A 43 15.50 8.03 -16.40
C SER A 43 14.58 6.82 -16.41
N VAL A 44 14.90 5.83 -15.58
CA VAL A 44 13.99 4.75 -15.20
C VAL A 44 13.50 5.04 -13.81
N THR A 45 12.19 4.97 -13.58
CA THR A 45 11.60 5.26 -12.27
C THR A 45 10.76 4.11 -11.74
N VAL A 46 10.57 4.10 -10.43
CA VAL A 46 9.63 3.24 -9.70
C VAL A 46 8.84 4.10 -8.73
N VAL A 47 7.59 3.75 -8.46
CA VAL A 47 6.82 4.35 -7.36
C VAL A 47 6.70 3.35 -6.21
N CYS A 48 7.03 3.80 -5.00
CA CYS A 48 6.80 3.06 -3.76
C CYS A 48 5.54 3.62 -3.09
N VAL A 49 4.66 2.73 -2.65
CA VAL A 49 3.45 3.08 -1.91
C VAL A 49 3.58 2.55 -0.49
N GLU A 50 3.46 3.44 0.48
CA GLU A 50 3.53 3.14 1.90
C GLU A 50 2.26 3.60 2.61
N TYR A 51 1.79 2.82 3.57
CA TYR A 51 0.74 3.22 4.48
C TYR A 51 1.07 2.75 5.88
N ASN A 52 0.86 3.62 6.87
CA ASN A 52 1.03 3.29 8.29
C ASN A 52 2.42 2.70 8.63
N GLY A 53 3.48 3.20 7.98
CA GLY A 53 4.86 2.72 8.15
C GLY A 53 5.18 1.39 7.47
N ALA A 54 4.23 0.81 6.72
CA ALA A 54 4.40 -0.43 5.98
C ALA A 54 4.40 -0.19 4.46
N ILE A 55 5.41 -0.75 3.77
CA ILE A 55 5.46 -0.74 2.30
C ILE A 55 4.36 -1.67 1.79
N LEU A 56 3.39 -1.09 1.07
CA LEU A 56 2.31 -1.83 0.41
C LEU A 56 2.78 -2.44 -0.92
N GLY A 57 3.78 -1.82 -1.57
CA GLY A 57 4.44 -2.35 -2.74
C GLY A 57 5.14 -1.30 -3.58
N ASP A 58 5.94 -1.79 -4.52
CA ASP A 58 6.61 -1.00 -5.54
C ASP A 58 6.02 -1.32 -6.92
N SER A 59 5.97 -0.31 -7.79
CA SER A 59 5.65 -0.54 -9.20
C SER A 59 6.76 -1.30 -9.93
N SER A 60 6.44 -1.80 -11.12
CA SER A 60 7.48 -2.13 -12.09
C SER A 60 8.32 -0.88 -12.43
N ARG A 61 9.51 -1.14 -12.99
CA ARG A 61 10.34 -0.08 -13.57
C ARG A 61 9.66 0.48 -14.80
N THR A 62 9.63 1.80 -14.89
CA THR A 62 8.99 2.53 -15.98
C THR A 62 9.96 3.57 -16.53
N ASP A 63 10.16 3.54 -17.84
CA ASP A 63 10.93 4.57 -18.54
C ASP A 63 10.19 5.91 -18.51
N VAL A 64 10.94 6.99 -18.30
CA VAL A 64 10.40 8.35 -18.39
C VAL A 64 10.46 8.81 -19.85
N LEU A 65 9.31 9.23 -20.37
CA LEU A 65 9.17 9.78 -21.70
C LEU A 65 9.90 11.12 -21.84
N PRO A 66 10.24 11.57 -23.08
CA PRO A 66 10.95 12.84 -23.29
C PRO A 66 10.26 14.09 -22.72
N ASN A 67 8.94 14.04 -22.53
CA ASN A 67 8.14 15.11 -21.91
C ASN A 67 8.13 15.05 -20.36
N GLY A 68 8.85 14.12 -19.75
CA GLY A 68 8.89 13.93 -18.29
C GLY A 68 7.76 13.06 -17.73
N THR A 69 6.95 12.41 -18.56
CA THR A 69 5.86 11.53 -18.10
C THR A 69 6.33 10.08 -17.89
N ALA A 70 5.86 9.42 -16.84
CA ALA A 70 6.00 7.97 -16.64
C ALA A 70 4.63 7.35 -16.30
N HIS A 71 4.23 6.34 -17.06
CA HIS A 71 2.96 5.62 -16.84
C HIS A 71 3.20 4.34 -16.04
N TYR A 72 2.75 4.33 -14.79
CA TYR A 72 2.93 3.19 -13.89
C TYR A 72 1.81 2.16 -14.01
N ASN A 73 0.55 2.61 -14.08
CA ASN A 73 -0.64 1.75 -14.02
C ASN A 73 -0.55 0.70 -12.89
N PHE A 74 0.04 1.10 -11.76
CA PHE A 74 0.34 0.22 -10.65
C PHE A 74 -0.80 0.27 -9.64
N THR A 75 -1.28 -0.89 -9.20
CA THR A 75 -2.32 -0.98 -8.16
C THR A 75 -1.82 -1.81 -6.99
N THR A 76 -2.02 -1.28 -5.78
CA THR A 76 -1.83 -2.01 -4.52
C THR A 76 -3.02 -1.76 -3.60
N SER A 77 -3.11 -2.49 -2.50
CA SER A 77 -4.20 -2.37 -1.56
C SER A 77 -3.79 -2.77 -0.15
N PHE A 78 -4.54 -2.30 0.83
CA PHE A 78 -4.47 -2.80 2.19
C PHE A 78 -5.88 -3.05 2.74
N GLU A 79 -5.98 -3.98 3.67
CA GLU A 79 -7.24 -4.28 4.36
C GLU A 79 -7.49 -3.27 5.47
N CYS A 80 -8.68 -2.68 5.49
CA CYS A 80 -9.21 -1.88 6.59
C CYS A 80 -10.18 -2.72 7.43
N SER A 81 -9.96 -2.77 8.73
CA SER A 81 -10.84 -3.48 9.67
C SER A 81 -10.77 -2.86 11.06
N PRO A 82 -11.87 -2.79 11.83
CA PRO A 82 -11.88 -2.15 13.16
C PRO A 82 -10.84 -2.68 14.14
N ASP A 83 -10.59 -3.99 14.15
CA ASP A 83 -9.64 -4.64 15.05
C ASP A 83 -8.26 -4.89 14.42
N GLY A 84 -8.02 -4.34 13.22
CA GLY A 84 -6.80 -4.53 12.45
C GLY A 84 -5.78 -3.41 12.63
N PRO A 85 -4.57 -3.58 12.07
CA PRO A 85 -3.52 -2.56 12.12
C PRO A 85 -3.88 -1.30 11.33
N ASN A 86 -4.88 -1.38 10.44
CA ASN A 86 -5.42 -0.29 9.65
C ASN A 86 -6.89 -0.10 10.05
N SER A 87 -7.10 0.47 11.22
CA SER A 87 -8.44 0.74 11.74
C SER A 87 -9.05 1.98 11.09
N TRP A 88 -10.34 2.23 11.33
CA TRP A 88 -10.98 3.49 10.91
C TRP A 88 -10.28 4.72 11.48
N GLY A 89 -9.80 4.65 12.72
CA GLY A 89 -9.03 5.75 13.33
C GLY A 89 -7.72 6.03 12.58
N ASP A 90 -7.06 4.98 12.09
CA ASP A 90 -5.87 5.13 11.26
C ASP A 90 -6.21 5.78 9.91
N ILE A 91 -7.29 5.37 9.26
CA ILE A 91 -7.75 5.97 7.99
C ILE A 91 -8.00 7.47 8.12
N VAL A 92 -8.57 7.92 9.26
CA VAL A 92 -8.83 9.34 9.52
C VAL A 92 -7.55 10.16 9.63
N GLN A 93 -6.48 9.58 10.17
CA GLN A 93 -5.32 10.33 10.63
C GLN A 93 -4.04 10.12 9.81
N LYS A 94 -3.96 9.02 9.07
CA LYS A 94 -2.73 8.59 8.40
C LYS A 94 -2.92 8.68 6.88
N PRO A 95 -2.09 9.43 6.17
CA PRO A 95 -2.14 9.45 4.71
C PRO A 95 -1.43 8.21 4.13
N VAL A 96 -1.70 7.93 2.86
CA VAL A 96 -0.82 7.09 2.04
C VAL A 96 0.34 7.94 1.55
N LEU A 97 1.56 7.43 1.67
CA LEU A 97 2.77 8.06 1.14
C LEU A 97 3.14 7.42 -0.21
N LEU A 98 3.24 8.26 -1.24
CA LEU A 98 3.71 7.89 -2.56
C LEU A 98 5.11 8.49 -2.75
N THR A 99 6.09 7.66 -3.09
CA THR A 99 7.47 8.11 -3.35
C THR A 99 7.88 7.68 -4.75
N VAL A 100 8.14 8.65 -5.63
CA VAL A 100 8.72 8.39 -6.94
C VAL A 100 10.23 8.38 -6.81
N MET A 101 10.88 7.30 -7.25
CA MET A 101 12.32 7.12 -7.18
C MET A 101 12.90 6.88 -8.55
N GLU A 102 14.04 7.50 -8.82
CA GLU A 102 14.88 7.20 -9.97
C GLU A 102 15.78 5.99 -9.68
N VAL A 103 15.81 5.05 -10.62
CA VAL A 103 16.64 3.86 -10.60
C VAL A 103 17.94 4.17 -11.34
N LEU A 104 19.02 4.32 -10.58
CA LEU A 104 20.35 4.56 -11.15
C LEU A 104 20.98 3.22 -11.54
N GLN A 105 21.04 2.97 -12.85
CA GLN A 105 21.84 1.86 -13.38
C GLN A 105 23.32 2.09 -13.07
N LYS A 106 23.98 1.04 -12.56
CA LYS A 106 25.39 1.10 -12.20
C LYS A 106 26.26 0.45 -13.25
N GLU A 107 27.48 0.97 -13.40
CA GLU A 107 28.56 0.27 -14.09
C GLU A 107 29.12 -0.85 -13.19
N LYS A 108 29.11 -2.07 -13.72
CA LYS A 108 29.64 -3.37 -13.23
C LYS A 108 29.80 -3.58 -11.69
N ARG A 109 29.14 -4.63 -11.20
CA ARG A 109 29.28 -5.37 -9.91
C ARG A 109 28.67 -4.81 -8.61
N GLN A 110 28.01 -3.65 -8.61
CA GLN A 110 27.41 -3.11 -7.37
C GLN A 110 25.87 -3.13 -7.41
N LYS A 111 25.24 -3.31 -6.24
CA LYS A 111 23.77 -3.32 -6.07
C LYS A 111 23.16 -2.00 -6.58
N GLU A 112 22.08 -2.10 -7.34
CA GLU A 112 21.34 -0.96 -7.87
C GLU A 112 21.00 0.06 -6.78
N LYS A 113 21.02 1.35 -7.13
CA LYS A 113 20.70 2.44 -6.21
C LYS A 113 19.45 3.15 -6.71
N THR A 114 18.47 3.32 -5.84
CA THR A 114 17.33 4.21 -6.06
C THR A 114 17.57 5.54 -5.35
N VAL A 115 17.07 6.63 -5.93
CA VAL A 115 17.12 7.97 -5.34
C VAL A 115 15.73 8.61 -5.45
N PRO A 116 15.15 9.14 -4.35
CA PRO A 116 13.84 9.78 -4.42
C PRO A 116 13.90 11.05 -5.28
N LEU A 117 12.94 11.16 -6.21
CA LEU A 117 12.70 12.35 -7.03
C LEU A 117 11.66 13.26 -6.40
N GLY A 118 10.65 12.68 -5.77
CA GLY A 118 9.54 13.41 -5.18
C GLY A 118 8.64 12.52 -4.35
N GLN A 119 7.87 13.15 -3.48
CA GLN A 119 6.92 12.49 -2.59
C GLN A 119 5.59 13.23 -2.59
N ALA A 120 4.51 12.48 -2.47
CA ALA A 120 3.16 12.99 -2.31
C ALA A 120 2.42 12.21 -1.23
N VAL A 121 1.46 12.87 -0.59
CA VAL A 121 0.56 12.24 0.37
C VAL A 121 -0.85 12.21 -0.20
N VAL A 122 -1.55 11.10 0.02
CA VAL A 122 -2.97 10.96 -0.33
C VAL A 122 -3.77 10.90 0.95
N ASP A 123 -4.67 11.86 1.12
CA ASP A 123 -5.62 11.89 2.22
C ASP A 123 -6.69 10.81 2.01
N LEU A 124 -6.91 10.00 3.04
CA LEU A 124 -7.91 8.94 3.04
C LEU A 124 -9.22 9.35 3.71
N LEU A 125 -9.26 10.51 4.39
CA LEU A 125 -10.47 11.03 4.99
C LEU A 125 -11.66 11.10 4.01
N PRO A 126 -11.49 11.47 2.72
CA PRO A 126 -12.59 11.47 1.76
C PRO A 126 -13.22 10.10 1.50
N LEU A 127 -12.55 8.99 1.84
CA LEU A 127 -13.12 7.64 1.72
C LEU A 127 -14.15 7.34 2.83
N LEU A 128 -14.13 8.11 3.91
CA LEU A 128 -15.12 8.01 4.96
C LEU A 128 -16.38 8.73 4.49
N GLN A 129 -17.48 8.00 4.35
CA GLN A 129 -18.78 8.60 4.08
C GLN A 129 -19.13 9.51 5.27
N VAL A 130 -18.96 10.81 5.09
CA VAL A 130 -19.42 11.81 6.05
C VAL A 130 -20.94 11.82 5.96
N PHE A 131 -21.62 11.16 6.90
CA PHE A 131 -23.04 11.40 7.13
C PHE A 131 -23.16 12.82 7.69
N ILE A 132 -23.41 13.78 6.79
CA ILE A 132 -23.84 15.15 7.14
C ILE A 132 -25.35 15.14 7.29
#